data_AF-A0A1Q4HC78-F1
#
_entry.id   AF-A0A1Q4HC78-F1
#
_cell.length_a   1.000
_cell.length_b   1.000
_cell.length_c   1.000
_cell.angle_alpha   90.00
_cell.angle_beta   90.00
_cell.angle_gamma   90.00
#
_symmetry.space_group_name_H-M   'P 1'
#
loop_
_entity.id
_entity.type
_entity.pdbx_description
1 polymer ?
#
loop_
_entity_poly.entity_id
_entity_poly.type
_entity_poly.pdbx_seq_one_letter_code
_entity_poly.pdbx_strand_id
1 'polypeptide(L)'
;MTVIGIGQLRSYTRAYVERARSGETFQVLRRGRPVARLQAVQDGVGVPVPLADLRTRPAQVFDRIAAGATVLVTYRGHNVATLQPID
;
A
#
# COMPACT_ATOMS: atom_id res chain seq x y z
N MET A 1 1.26 -7.81 13.21
CA MET A 1 1.78 -7.16 12.00
C MET A 1 2.29 -8.25 11.06
N THR A 2 1.73 -8.33 9.85
CA THR A 2 1.94 -9.44 8.90
C THR A 2 2.89 -9.01 7.78
N VAL A 3 3.82 -9.86 7.35
CA VAL A 3 4.79 -9.51 6.31
C VAL A 3 4.36 -10.10 4.97
N ILE A 4 4.36 -9.30 3.91
CA ILE A 4 3.97 -9.70 2.56
C ILE A 4 4.94 -9.16 1.51
N GLY A 5 5.11 -9.86 0.40
CA GLY A 5 5.84 -9.31 -0.76
C GLY A 5 4.96 -8.45 -1.66
N ILE A 6 5.56 -7.54 -2.43
CA ILE A 6 4.86 -6.81 -3.52
C ILE A 6 4.14 -7.77 -4.47
N GLY A 7 4.72 -8.95 -4.76
CA GLY A 7 4.09 -9.97 -5.59
C GLY A 7 2.77 -10.48 -5.01
N GLN A 8 2.72 -10.76 -3.70
CA GLN A 8 1.48 -11.15 -3.03
C GLN A 8 0.47 -10.01 -3.01
N LEU A 9 0.91 -8.78 -2.68
CA LEU A 9 0.05 -7.61 -2.69
C LEU A 9 -0.55 -7.34 -4.08
N ARG A 10 0.21 -7.55 -5.15
CA ARG A 10 -0.27 -7.44 -6.53
C ARG A 10 -1.33 -8.50 -6.83
N SER A 11 -1.08 -9.76 -6.48
CA SER A 11 -2.00 -10.87 -6.78
C SER A 11 -3.31 -10.78 -5.98
N TYR A 12 -3.25 -10.25 -4.74
CA TYR A 12 -4.39 -10.22 -3.83
C TYR A 12 -4.72 -8.80 -3.33
N THR A 13 -4.54 -7.79 -4.19
CA THR A 13 -4.61 -6.37 -3.79
C THR A 13 -5.87 -6.02 -3.01
N ARG A 14 -7.03 -6.43 -3.53
CA ARG A 14 -8.31 -6.12 -2.88
C ARG A 14 -8.41 -6.76 -1.50
N ALA A 15 -8.04 -8.03 -1.36
CA ALA A 15 -8.10 -8.73 -0.09
C ALA A 15 -7.19 -8.10 0.97
N TYR A 16 -5.96 -7.74 0.61
CA TYR A 16 -5.05 -7.07 1.55
C TYR A 16 -5.51 -5.66 1.92
N VAL A 17 -6.03 -4.89 0.95
CA VAL A 17 -6.59 -3.55 1.23
C VAL A 17 -7.84 -3.64 2.13
N GLU A 18 -8.73 -4.60 1.89
CA GLU A 18 -9.91 -4.82 2.73
C GLU A 18 -9.52 -5.22 4.16
N ARG A 19 -8.56 -6.14 4.32
CA ARG A 19 -8.00 -6.49 5.64
C ARG A 19 -7.34 -5.30 6.31
N ALA A 20 -6.62 -4.48 5.55
CA ALA A 20 -5.99 -3.27 6.07
C ALA A 20 -7.02 -2.25 6.56
N ARG A 21 -8.09 -2.06 5.78
CA ARG A 21 -9.24 -1.24 6.18
C ARG A 21 -9.92 -1.75 7.45
N SER A 22 -9.94 -3.07 7.67
CA SER A 22 -10.43 -3.70 8.91
C SER A 22 -9.46 -3.58 10.09
N GLY A 23 -8.31 -2.92 9.94
CA GLY A 23 -7.35 -2.65 11.01
C GLY A 23 -6.12 -3.56 11.02
N GLU A 24 -5.97 -4.48 10.06
CA GLU A 24 -4.73 -5.27 9.96
C GLU A 24 -3.59 -4.46 9.35
N THR A 25 -2.41 -4.50 9.97
CA THR A 25 -1.23 -3.80 9.45
C THR A 25 -0.28 -4.79 8.78
N PHE A 26 0.16 -4.46 7.57
CA PHE A 26 1.10 -5.25 6.80
C PHE A 26 2.41 -4.51 6.54
N GLN A 27 3.52 -5.21 6.66
CA GLN A 27 4.82 -4.75 6.18
C GLN A 27 5.05 -5.32 4.77
N VAL A 28 5.22 -4.44 3.79
CA VAL A 28 5.40 -4.80 2.39
C VAL A 28 6.89 -4.86 2.06
N LEU A 29 7.33 -5.98 1.49
CA LEU A 29 8.71 -6.23 1.10
C LEU A 29 8.93 -6.09 -0.40
N ARG A 30 10.06 -5.49 -0.77
CA ARG A 30 10.67 -5.54 -2.12
C ARG A 30 12.00 -6.26 -2.01
N ARG A 31 12.15 -7.39 -2.72
CA ARG A 31 13.40 -8.20 -2.70
C ARG A 31 13.89 -8.51 -1.28
N GLY A 32 12.98 -8.88 -0.39
CA GLY A 32 13.28 -9.22 1.01
C GLY A 32 13.46 -8.02 1.95
N ARG A 33 13.44 -6.78 1.45
CA ARG A 33 13.59 -5.57 2.28
C ARG A 33 12.26 -4.87 2.49
N PRO A 34 11.93 -4.41 3.71
CA PRO A 34 10.78 -3.56 3.94
C PRO A 34 10.84 -2.28 3.11
N VAL A 35 9.74 -1.93 2.47
CA VAL A 35 9.62 -0.69 1.68
C VAL A 35 8.38 0.11 1.99
N ALA A 36 7.34 -0.51 2.55
CA ALA A 36 6.14 0.21 2.94
C ALA A 36 5.40 -0.48 4.08
N ARG A 37 4.55 0.28 4.77
CA ARG A 37 3.51 -0.22 5.67
C ARG A 37 2.15 0.01 5.03
N LEU A 38 1.38 -1.05 4.82
CA LEU A 38 -0.02 -0.99 4.40
C LEU A 38 -0.91 -1.08 5.65
N GLN A 39 -1.81 -0.12 5.80
CA GLN A 39 -2.69 -0.03 6.97
C GLN A 39 -4.00 0.67 6.63
N ALA A 40 -4.91 0.71 7.61
CA ALA A 40 -6.13 1.51 7.52
C ALA A 40 -5.81 2.97 7.15
N VAL A 41 -6.76 3.64 6.49
CA VAL A 41 -6.63 5.04 6.12
C VAL A 41 -6.22 5.86 7.35
N GLN A 42 -5.12 6.59 7.22
CA GLN A 42 -4.67 7.55 8.24
C GLN A 42 -5.08 8.96 7.82
N ASP A 43 -5.41 9.79 8.80
CA ASP A 43 -5.60 11.21 8.60
C ASP A 43 -4.26 11.86 8.22
N GLY A 44 -4.20 12.54 7.07
CA GLY A 44 -2.98 13.17 6.58
C GLY A 44 -2.95 13.44 5.08
N VAL A 45 -1.83 14.01 4.62
CA VAL A 45 -1.58 14.31 3.21
C VAL A 45 -0.85 13.13 2.56
N GLY A 46 -1.36 12.67 1.42
CA GLY A 46 -0.71 11.64 0.63
C GLY A 46 -1.14 11.71 -0.82
N VAL A 47 -0.38 11.06 -1.70
CA VAL A 47 -0.65 11.01 -3.13
C VAL A 47 -1.75 9.98 -3.38
N PRO A 48 -2.92 10.37 -3.93
CA PRO A 48 -3.96 9.41 -4.27
C PRO A 48 -3.50 8.51 -5.40
N VAL A 49 -3.62 7.19 -5.20
CA VAL A 49 -3.27 6.17 -6.18
C VAL A 49 -4.42 5.17 -6.28
N PRO A 50 -5.01 4.98 -7.47
CA PRO A 50 -6.03 3.96 -7.68
C PRO A 50 -5.55 2.57 -7.26
N LEU A 51 -6.40 1.79 -6.62
CA LEU A 51 -6.13 0.40 -6.24
C LEU A 51 -5.67 -0.44 -7.45
N ALA A 52 -6.15 -0.11 -8.66
CA ALA A 52 -5.73 -0.75 -9.90
C ALA A 52 -4.24 -0.54 -10.22
N ASP A 53 -3.62 0.56 -9.78
CA ASP A 53 -2.20 0.84 -10.01
C ASP A 53 -1.28 -0.05 -9.19
N LEU A 54 -1.73 -0.52 -8.02
CA LEU A 54 -1.01 -1.55 -7.26
C LEU A 54 -0.92 -2.89 -8.03
N ARG A 55 -1.84 -3.13 -8.96
CA ARG A 55 -1.84 -4.34 -9.81
C ARG A 55 -1.03 -4.16 -11.08
N THR A 56 -1.23 -3.04 -11.75
CA THR A 56 -0.71 -2.78 -13.10
C THR A 56 0.68 -2.15 -13.06
N ARG A 57 0.95 -1.29 -12.07
CA ARG A 57 2.18 -0.49 -11.97
C ARG A 57 2.76 -0.50 -10.54
N PRO A 58 2.87 -1.67 -9.86
CA PRO A 58 3.35 -1.71 -8.49
C PRO A 58 4.73 -1.07 -8.32
N ALA A 59 5.65 -1.30 -9.27
CA ALA A 59 6.99 -0.71 -9.22
C ALA A 59 6.95 0.81 -9.06
N GLN A 60 6.21 1.52 -9.92
CA GLN A 60 6.10 2.98 -9.86
C GLN A 60 5.50 3.48 -8.54
N VAL A 61 4.49 2.77 -8.00
CA VAL A 61 3.90 3.13 -6.71
C VAL A 61 4.93 2.98 -5.60
N PHE A 62 5.64 1.86 -5.56
CA PHE A 62 6.65 1.58 -4.54
C PHE A 62 7.92 2.42 -4.69
N ASP A 63 8.27 2.87 -5.90
CA ASP A 63 9.36 3.82 -6.13
C ASP A 63 9.03 5.19 -5.52
N ARG A 64 7.76 5.65 -5.61
CA ARG A 64 7.31 6.87 -4.91
C ARG A 64 7.38 6.73 -3.40
N ILE A 65 6.94 5.59 -2.87
CA ILE A 65 6.99 5.32 -1.42
C ILE A 65 8.43 5.28 -0.92
N ALA A 66 9.33 4.62 -1.67
CA ALA A 66 10.76 4.60 -1.36
C ALA A 66 11.41 5.99 -1.41
N ALA A 67 10.82 6.93 -2.17
CA ALA A 67 11.22 8.34 -2.18
C ALA A 67 10.58 9.18 -1.04
N GLY A 68 9.89 8.54 -0.09
CA GLY A 68 9.29 9.20 1.08
C GLY A 68 7.82 9.60 0.90
N ALA A 69 7.19 9.26 -0.23
CA ALA A 69 5.78 9.60 -0.42
C ALA A 69 4.86 8.70 0.41
N THR A 70 3.92 9.31 1.14
CA THR A 70 2.73 8.59 1.62
C THR A 70 1.73 8.45 0.47
N VAL A 71 1.23 7.24 0.25
CA VAL A 71 0.25 6.93 -0.80
C VAL A 71 -1.11 6.64 -0.18
N LEU A 72 -2.16 7.30 -0.66
CA LEU A 72 -3.55 7.03 -0.34
C LEU A 72 -4.13 6.11 -1.40
N VAL A 73 -4.40 4.85 -1.05
CA VAL A 73 -4.98 3.90 -1.98
C VAL A 73 -6.46 4.25 -2.15
N THR A 74 -6.88 4.50 -3.39
CA THR A 74 -8.26 4.89 -3.71
C THR A 74 -9.01 3.78 -4.43
N TYR A 75 -10.29 3.61 -4.11
CA TYR A 75 -11.17 2.70 -4.82
C TYR A 75 -12.55 3.34 -4.94
N ARG A 76 -13.05 3.45 -6.19
CA ARG A 76 -14.34 4.09 -6.51
C ARG A 76 -14.48 5.50 -5.89
N GLY A 77 -13.40 6.28 -5.90
CA GLY A 77 -13.40 7.66 -5.38
C GLY A 77 -13.18 7.78 -3.86
N HIS A 78 -13.03 6.68 -3.13
CA HIS A 78 -12.81 6.69 -1.68
C HIS A 78 -11.41 6.23 -1.32
N ASN A 79 -10.82 6.84 -0.29
CA ASN A 79 -9.61 6.33 0.34
C ASN A 79 -9.96 5.04 1.09
N VAL A 80 -9.22 3.95 0.85
CA VAL A 80 -9.49 2.63 1.42
C VAL A 80 -8.33 2.07 2.23
N ALA A 81 -7.11 2.53 2.00
CA ALA A 81 -5.93 2.20 2.80
C ALA A 81 -4.84 3.26 2.60
N THR A 82 -3.86 3.27 3.49
CA THR A 82 -2.65 4.08 3.36
C THR A 82 -1.43 3.17 3.22
N LEU A 83 -0.53 3.53 2.30
CA LEU A 83 0.81 2.98 2.17
C LEU A 83 1.81 4.05 2.60
N GLN A 84 2.50 3.81 3.71
CA GLN A 84 3.52 4.71 4.23
C GLN A 84 4.92 4.17 3.94
N PRO A 85 5.93 5.04 3.75
CA PRO A 85 7.33 4.64 3.79
C PRO A 85 7.67 3.94 5.12
N ILE A 86 8.68 3.08 5.09
CA ILE A 86 9.32 2.61 6.33
C ILE A 86 10.38 3.66 6.67
N ASP A 87 10.28 4.25 7.87
CA ASP A 87 11.29 5.16 8.42
C ASP A 87 12.68 4.51 8.52
#